data_AF-A0AAC8UX36-F1
#
_entry.id   AF-A0AAC8UX36-F1
#
_cell.length_a   1.000
_cell.length_b   1.000
_cell.length_c   1.000
_cell.angle_alpha   90.00
_cell.angle_beta   90.00
_cell.angle_gamma   90.00
#
_symmetry.space_group_name_H-M   'P 1'
#
loop_
_entity.id
_entity.type
_entity.pdbx_description
1 polymer ?
#
loop_
_entity_poly.entity_id
_entity_poly.type
_entity_poly.pdbx_seq_one_letter_code
_entity_poly.pdbx_strand_id
1 'polypeptide(L)'
;MLSQRLLKKLVTFANAKGVQVVPDVDFPSHAGAILKQLKRKHPKTYRAVKLDKQTIDYTKKQSITVVKKIYHELDAAFKHQPHRDLILGADEVPGDGAAHKSLTTFINQINRDQNKHGFTTTTWNDSLYKKELPKLDTNIVINYWSQSGNHSEARQLNSRKAKRVSVPDLVAAKRKIVNANSYATYYQLKYIDNANDDRYFLDYLHDQYRPNLFNEIDVYGQNQNRTVESDVTTTGTLVSLWGHDSKGVSVQTIVDFVRRIDVPK
;
A
#
# COMPACT_ATOMS: atom_id res chain seq x y z
N MET A 1 -12.43 15.31 2.98
CA MET A 1 -12.92 14.06 2.38
C MET A 1 -13.81 14.42 1.21
N LEU A 2 -13.61 13.81 0.04
CA LEU A 2 -14.45 14.06 -1.14
C LEU A 2 -15.86 13.50 -0.90
N SER A 3 -16.88 14.21 -1.37
CA SER A 3 -18.25 13.65 -1.38
C SER A 3 -18.37 12.56 -2.44
N GLN A 4 -19.33 11.64 -2.27
CA GLN A 4 -19.66 10.61 -3.26
C GLN A 4 -19.89 11.17 -4.67
N ARG A 5 -20.55 12.34 -4.76
CA ARG A 5 -20.76 13.04 -6.04
C ARG A 5 -19.45 13.52 -6.67
N LEU A 6 -18.55 14.10 -5.87
CA LEU A 6 -17.25 14.56 -6.38
C LEU A 6 -16.36 13.38 -6.78
N LEU A 7 -16.39 12.30 -6.01
CA LEU A 7 -15.65 11.08 -6.33
C LEU A 7 -16.09 10.47 -7.66
N LYS A 8 -17.41 10.34 -7.89
CA LYS A 8 -17.96 9.91 -9.18
C LYS A 8 -17.55 10.81 -10.34
N LYS A 9 -17.52 12.13 -10.14
CA LYS A 9 -17.05 13.09 -11.15
C LYS A 9 -15.57 12.87 -11.47
N LEU A 10 -14.73 12.68 -10.45
CA LEU A 10 -13.30 12.39 -10.63
C LEU A 10 -13.08 11.10 -11.43
N VAL A 11 -13.75 10.01 -11.04
CA VAL A 11 -13.66 8.72 -11.74
C VAL A 11 -14.12 8.84 -13.19
N THR A 12 -15.23 9.54 -13.44
CA THR A 12 -15.73 9.76 -14.81
C THR A 12 -14.72 10.54 -15.65
N PHE A 13 -14.13 11.60 -15.10
CA PHE A 13 -13.12 12.40 -15.78
C PHE A 13 -11.87 11.56 -16.10
N ALA A 14 -11.36 10.79 -15.13
CA ALA A 14 -10.18 9.95 -15.32
C ALA A 14 -10.42 8.87 -16.39
N ASN A 15 -11.58 8.20 -16.35
CA ASN A 15 -11.98 7.21 -17.36
C ASN A 15 -11.99 7.80 -18.78
N ALA A 16 -12.51 9.02 -18.94
CA ALA A 16 -12.51 9.72 -20.24
C ALA A 16 -11.10 10.07 -20.74
N LYS A 17 -10.09 10.00 -19.87
CA LYS A 17 -8.65 10.15 -20.18
C LYS A 17 -7.89 8.83 -20.27
N GLY A 18 -8.58 7.69 -20.15
CA GLY A 18 -7.93 6.37 -20.13
C GLY A 18 -7.11 6.12 -18.87
N VAL A 19 -7.36 6.86 -17.78
CA VAL A 19 -6.67 6.72 -16.50
C VAL A 19 -7.61 6.09 -15.48
N GLN A 20 -7.15 5.03 -14.83
CA GLN A 20 -7.86 4.42 -13.72
C GLN A 20 -7.56 5.16 -12.41
N VAL A 21 -8.59 5.39 -11.60
CA VAL A 21 -8.46 5.83 -10.21
C VAL A 21 -8.56 4.60 -9.31
N VAL A 22 -7.49 4.30 -8.59
CA VAL A 22 -7.44 3.19 -7.64
C VAL A 22 -7.60 3.75 -6.21
N PRO A 23 -8.68 3.43 -5.48
CA PRO A 23 -8.79 3.82 -4.09
C PRO A 23 -7.82 3.02 -3.21
N ASP A 24 -7.19 3.73 -2.28
CA ASP A 24 -6.43 3.18 -1.17
C ASP A 24 -7.08 3.65 0.14
N VAL A 25 -7.75 2.74 0.83
CA VAL A 25 -8.32 3.02 2.17
C VAL A 25 -7.77 1.99 3.13
N ASP A 26 -6.57 2.28 3.60
CA ASP A 26 -5.76 1.36 4.37
C ASP A 26 -6.46 0.83 5.65
N PHE A 27 -6.45 -0.51 5.74
CA PHE A 27 -6.78 -1.28 6.92
C PHE A 27 -5.85 -2.48 7.07
N PRO A 28 -5.59 -2.94 8.30
CA PRO A 28 -6.18 -2.45 9.55
C PRO A 28 -5.46 -1.25 10.18
N SER A 29 -4.21 -0.99 9.79
CA SER A 29 -3.41 0.15 10.25
C SER A 29 -3.79 1.44 9.51
N HIS A 30 -3.16 2.55 9.89
CA HIS A 30 -3.38 3.90 9.35
C HIS A 30 -4.86 4.38 9.34
N ALA A 31 -5.73 3.72 10.10
CA ALA A 31 -7.16 3.97 10.18
C ALA A 31 -7.54 5.03 11.24
N GLY A 32 -6.58 5.80 11.77
CA GLY A 32 -6.82 6.72 12.89
C GLY A 32 -7.92 7.76 12.65
N ALA A 33 -8.02 8.28 11.42
CA ALA A 33 -9.10 9.21 11.05
C ALA A 33 -10.48 8.53 11.09
N ILE A 34 -10.57 7.30 10.59
CA ILE A 34 -11.80 6.48 10.59
C ILE A 34 -12.19 6.14 12.02
N LEU A 35 -11.23 5.69 12.85
CA LEU A 35 -11.42 5.42 14.26
C LEU A 35 -11.91 6.65 15.04
N LYS A 36 -11.36 7.84 14.76
CA LYS A 36 -11.82 9.10 15.37
C LYS A 36 -13.27 9.41 14.99
N GLN A 37 -13.65 9.19 13.74
CA GLN A 37 -15.04 9.39 13.29
C GLN A 37 -15.99 8.36 13.91
N LEU A 38 -15.61 7.08 13.93
CA LEU A 38 -16.38 6.03 14.60
C LEU A 38 -16.56 6.35 16.08
N LYS A 39 -15.52 6.81 16.79
CA LYS A 39 -15.63 7.20 18.20
C LYS A 39 -16.67 8.29 18.42
N ARG A 40 -16.75 9.27 17.51
CA ARG A 40 -17.65 10.41 17.60
C ARG A 40 -19.10 10.07 17.21
N LYS A 41 -19.29 9.26 16.16
CA LYS A 41 -20.62 9.02 15.55
C LYS A 41 -21.21 7.65 15.91
N HIS A 42 -20.36 6.66 16.18
CA HIS A 42 -20.75 5.28 16.47
C HIS A 42 -19.91 4.69 17.63
N PRO A 43 -19.98 5.25 18.85
CA PRO A 43 -19.07 4.92 19.95
C PRO A 43 -19.11 3.44 20.38
N LYS A 44 -20.26 2.77 20.24
CA LYS A 44 -20.39 1.32 20.47
C LYS A 44 -19.57 0.52 19.45
N THR A 45 -19.69 0.83 18.16
CA THR A 45 -18.91 0.21 17.08
C THR A 45 -17.42 0.46 17.28
N TYR A 46 -17.01 1.70 17.58
CA TYR A 46 -15.61 2.02 17.87
C TYR A 46 -15.01 1.13 18.96
N ARG A 47 -15.71 0.97 20.10
CA ARG A 47 -15.25 0.11 21.20
C ARG A 47 -15.12 -1.35 20.80
N ALA A 48 -15.94 -1.82 19.87
CA ALA A 48 -15.94 -3.21 19.41
C ALA A 48 -14.82 -3.53 18.40
N VAL A 49 -14.25 -2.52 17.73
CA VAL A 49 -13.32 -2.72 16.60
C VAL A 49 -11.98 -2.02 16.79
N LYS A 50 -11.75 -1.29 17.88
CA LYS A 50 -10.48 -0.61 18.13
C LYS A 50 -9.43 -1.60 18.66
N LEU A 51 -8.26 -1.66 18.02
CA LEU A 51 -7.05 -2.20 18.63
C LEU A 51 -6.31 -1.09 19.37
N ASP A 52 -5.94 -0.03 18.65
CA ASP A 52 -5.23 1.12 19.19
C ASP A 52 -5.74 2.44 18.54
N LYS A 53 -4.97 3.53 18.63
CA LYS A 53 -5.39 4.84 18.08
C LYS A 53 -5.36 4.91 16.55
N GLN A 54 -4.56 4.06 15.90
CA GLN A 54 -4.35 4.00 14.46
C GLN A 54 -4.86 2.69 13.84
N THR A 55 -5.03 1.64 14.65
CA THR A 55 -5.32 0.29 14.11
C THR A 55 -6.70 -0.22 14.53
N ILE A 56 -7.44 -0.76 13.55
CA ILE A 56 -8.65 -1.58 13.79
C ILE A 56 -8.21 -2.99 14.24
N ASP A 57 -8.92 -3.58 15.21
CA ASP A 57 -8.66 -4.94 15.69
C ASP A 57 -9.10 -5.97 14.64
N TYR A 58 -8.18 -6.31 13.75
CA TYR A 58 -8.36 -7.26 12.66
C TYR A 58 -8.61 -8.70 13.12
N THR A 59 -8.50 -9.00 14.42
CA THR A 59 -8.84 -10.30 14.98
C THR A 59 -10.34 -10.48 15.22
N LYS A 60 -11.13 -9.40 15.12
CA LYS A 60 -12.58 -9.40 15.41
C LYS A 60 -13.42 -9.47 14.14
N LYS A 61 -14.46 -10.30 14.16
CA LYS A 61 -15.46 -10.39 13.07
C LYS A 61 -16.21 -9.08 12.83
N GLN A 62 -16.40 -8.28 13.90
CA GLN A 62 -17.01 -6.97 13.84
C GLN A 62 -16.18 -6.00 12.99
N SER A 63 -14.86 -6.08 13.07
CA SER A 63 -13.94 -5.26 12.27
C SER A 63 -14.08 -5.56 10.78
N ILE A 64 -14.15 -6.84 10.40
CA ILE A 64 -14.42 -7.25 9.01
C ILE A 64 -15.73 -6.64 8.51
N THR A 65 -16.79 -6.67 9.33
CA THR A 65 -18.09 -6.10 8.97
C THR A 65 -18.02 -4.59 8.74
N VAL A 66 -17.31 -3.86 9.62
CA VAL A 66 -17.13 -2.41 9.48
C VAL A 66 -16.32 -2.07 8.24
N VAL A 67 -15.21 -2.77 8.01
CA VAL A 67 -14.31 -2.51 6.88
C VAL A 67 -15.01 -2.81 5.54
N LYS A 68 -15.75 -3.93 5.44
CA LYS A 68 -16.58 -4.22 4.27
C LYS A 68 -17.57 -3.10 3.98
N LYS A 69 -18.27 -2.62 5.01
CA LYS A 69 -19.23 -1.51 4.84
C LYS A 69 -18.55 -0.24 4.31
N ILE A 70 -17.36 0.09 4.80
CA ILE A 70 -16.60 1.26 4.33
C ILE A 70 -16.19 1.08 2.86
N TYR A 71 -15.69 -0.09 2.47
CA TYR A 71 -15.36 -0.35 1.07
C TYR A 71 -16.61 -0.35 0.17
N HIS A 72 -17.73 -0.92 0.62
CA HIS A 72 -19.00 -0.89 -0.13
C HIS A 72 -19.50 0.51 -0.42
N GLU A 73 -19.24 1.47 0.45
CA GLU A 73 -19.54 2.87 0.19
C GLU A 73 -18.73 3.42 -1.00
N LEU A 74 -17.52 2.92 -1.24
CA LEU A 74 -16.67 3.33 -2.36
C LEU A 74 -17.06 2.64 -3.66
N ASP A 75 -17.46 1.37 -3.63
CA ASP A 75 -17.73 0.55 -4.82
C ASP A 75 -18.62 1.26 -5.84
N ALA A 76 -19.68 1.93 -5.36
CA ALA A 76 -20.62 2.65 -6.22
C ALA A 76 -19.99 3.78 -7.04
N ALA A 77 -18.91 4.39 -6.54
CA ALA A 77 -18.19 5.46 -7.24
C ALA A 77 -17.20 4.92 -8.29
N PHE A 78 -16.65 3.71 -8.08
CA PHE A 78 -15.61 3.12 -8.92
C PHE A 78 -16.13 2.03 -9.89
N LYS A 79 -17.38 1.59 -9.77
CA LYS A 79 -17.93 0.45 -10.53
C LYS A 79 -17.88 0.54 -12.07
N HIS A 80 -17.81 1.76 -12.61
CA HIS A 80 -17.86 2.03 -14.06
C HIS A 80 -16.49 2.18 -14.71
N GLN A 81 -15.40 1.91 -13.99
CA GLN A 81 -14.07 1.87 -14.58
C GLN A 81 -13.87 0.57 -15.39
N PRO A 82 -13.14 0.61 -16.52
CA PRO A 82 -12.81 -0.59 -17.30
C PRO A 82 -12.07 -1.64 -16.47
N HIS A 83 -11.12 -1.19 -15.64
CA HIS A 83 -10.44 -1.98 -14.63
C HIS A 83 -10.87 -1.51 -13.25
N ARG A 84 -10.95 -2.43 -12.29
CA ARG A 84 -11.38 -2.15 -10.93
C ARG A 84 -10.35 -2.72 -9.97
N ASP A 85 -9.33 -1.93 -9.68
CA ASP A 85 -8.32 -2.26 -8.67
C ASP A 85 -8.62 -1.49 -7.39
N LEU A 86 -8.25 -2.07 -6.26
CA LEU A 86 -8.41 -1.47 -4.94
C LEU A 86 -7.23 -1.88 -4.05
N ILE A 87 -6.60 -0.89 -3.41
CA ILE A 87 -5.53 -1.13 -2.45
C ILE A 87 -6.16 -1.29 -1.07
N LEU A 88 -5.97 -2.48 -0.48
CA LEU A 88 -6.47 -2.84 0.85
C LEU A 88 -5.65 -2.21 1.97
N GLY A 89 -4.41 -1.82 1.66
CA GLY A 89 -3.40 -1.40 2.60
C GLY A 89 -2.69 -2.59 3.26
N ALA A 90 -2.75 -2.66 4.59
CA ALA A 90 -2.11 -3.64 5.47
C ALA A 90 -0.58 -3.51 5.59
N ASP A 91 -0.06 -2.30 5.41
CA ASP A 91 1.28 -1.91 5.83
C ASP A 91 1.33 -1.59 7.34
N GLU A 92 2.51 -1.74 7.91
CA GLU A 92 2.84 -1.36 9.29
C GLU A 92 1.86 -1.90 10.35
N VAL A 93 1.39 -3.14 10.17
CA VAL A 93 0.42 -3.74 11.08
C VAL A 93 1.11 -4.24 12.35
N PRO A 94 0.70 -3.77 13.54
CA PRO A 94 1.27 -4.26 14.79
C PRO A 94 0.82 -5.70 15.07
N GLY A 95 1.71 -6.49 15.69
CA GLY A 95 1.37 -7.81 16.21
C GLY A 95 2.51 -8.82 16.13
N ASP A 96 2.28 -9.99 16.72
CA ASP A 96 3.18 -11.14 16.69
C ASP A 96 2.76 -12.17 15.61
N GLY A 97 3.35 -13.37 15.64
CA GLY A 97 3.02 -14.43 14.67
C GLY A 97 1.55 -14.87 14.68
N ALA A 98 0.91 -14.96 15.85
CA ALA A 98 -0.51 -15.33 15.95
C ALA A 98 -1.41 -14.22 15.38
N ALA A 99 -1.02 -12.96 15.63
CA ALA A 99 -1.64 -11.80 15.04
C ALA A 99 -1.52 -11.82 13.49
N HIS A 100 -0.35 -12.14 12.93
CA HIS A 100 -0.15 -12.18 11.47
C HIS A 100 -0.96 -13.29 10.76
N LYS A 101 -1.23 -14.41 11.43
CA LYS A 101 -2.22 -15.41 10.95
C LYS A 101 -3.63 -14.81 10.86
N SER A 102 -4.02 -14.05 11.88
CA SER A 102 -5.32 -13.36 11.91
C SER A 102 -5.38 -12.26 10.84
N LEU A 103 -4.28 -11.55 10.61
CA LEU A 103 -4.16 -10.57 9.54
C LEU A 103 -4.35 -11.20 8.15
N THR A 104 -3.72 -12.35 7.88
CA THR A 104 -3.91 -13.08 6.61
C THR A 104 -5.37 -13.48 6.42
N THR A 105 -6.04 -13.93 7.48
CA THR A 105 -7.47 -14.25 7.46
C THR A 105 -8.31 -13.01 7.17
N PHE A 106 -7.98 -11.87 7.81
CA PHE A 106 -8.64 -10.59 7.58
C PHE A 106 -8.49 -10.14 6.12
N ILE A 107 -7.26 -10.09 5.59
CA ILE A 107 -6.96 -9.69 4.20
C ILE A 107 -7.75 -10.55 3.22
N ASN A 108 -7.72 -11.89 3.35
CA ASN A 108 -8.46 -12.80 2.47
C ASN A 108 -9.97 -12.55 2.52
N GLN A 109 -10.54 -12.30 3.71
CA GLN A 109 -11.97 -12.07 3.83
C GLN A 109 -12.43 -10.76 3.20
N ILE A 110 -11.59 -9.72 3.24
CA ILE A 110 -11.86 -8.46 2.54
C ILE A 110 -11.63 -8.62 1.03
N ASN A 111 -10.54 -9.27 0.61
CA ASN A 111 -10.26 -9.57 -0.80
C ASN A 111 -11.44 -10.31 -1.45
N ARG A 112 -11.87 -11.43 -0.88
CA ARG A 112 -12.98 -12.24 -1.44
C ARG A 112 -14.29 -11.48 -1.49
N ASP A 113 -14.50 -10.53 -0.58
CA ASP A 113 -15.68 -9.67 -0.58
C ASP A 113 -15.64 -8.66 -1.74
N GLN A 114 -14.51 -7.98 -1.90
CA GLN A 114 -14.28 -7.03 -2.98
C GLN A 114 -14.22 -7.71 -4.37
N ASN A 115 -13.71 -8.94 -4.46
CA ASN A 115 -13.75 -9.71 -5.70
C ASN A 115 -15.19 -10.01 -6.15
N LYS A 116 -16.13 -10.25 -5.23
CA LYS A 116 -17.56 -10.41 -5.58
C LYS A 116 -18.15 -9.15 -6.20
N HIS A 117 -17.56 -8.00 -5.88
CA HIS A 117 -17.95 -6.69 -6.41
C HIS A 117 -17.13 -6.33 -7.67
N GLY A 118 -16.34 -7.30 -8.16
CA GLY A 118 -15.59 -7.21 -9.39
C GLY A 118 -14.28 -6.46 -9.28
N PHE A 119 -13.75 -6.24 -8.06
CA PHE A 119 -12.45 -5.63 -7.84
C PHE A 119 -11.32 -6.67 -7.75
N THR A 120 -10.19 -6.38 -8.37
CA THR A 120 -8.90 -6.99 -8.05
C THR A 120 -8.29 -6.22 -6.89
N THR A 121 -7.69 -6.92 -5.92
CA THR A 121 -7.15 -6.26 -4.73
C THR A 121 -5.64 -6.32 -4.65
N THR A 122 -5.09 -5.30 -4.00
CA THR A 122 -3.67 -5.13 -3.77
C THR A 122 -3.40 -4.94 -2.27
N THR A 123 -2.27 -5.42 -1.77
CA THR A 123 -1.82 -5.20 -0.38
C THR A 123 -0.32 -4.88 -0.35
N TRP A 124 0.13 -4.21 0.70
CA TRP A 124 1.55 -3.95 0.94
C TRP A 124 2.28 -5.18 1.50
N ASN A 125 3.58 -5.30 1.21
CA ASN A 125 4.35 -6.52 1.49
C ASN A 125 4.81 -6.67 2.96
N ASP A 126 4.97 -5.57 3.69
CA ASP A 126 5.79 -5.54 4.91
C ASP A 126 5.12 -6.24 6.11
N SER A 127 3.81 -6.45 6.07
CA SER A 127 3.10 -7.27 7.06
C SER A 127 2.85 -8.72 6.59
N LEU A 128 3.35 -9.12 5.41
CA LEU A 128 3.18 -10.48 4.91
C LEU A 128 4.30 -11.39 5.39
N TYR A 129 3.93 -12.46 6.10
CA TYR A 129 4.89 -13.44 6.61
C TYR A 129 5.04 -14.62 5.65
N LYS A 130 6.28 -15.12 5.49
CA LYS A 130 6.62 -16.29 4.68
C LYS A 130 5.73 -17.50 4.98
N LYS A 131 5.49 -17.75 6.28
CA LYS A 131 4.68 -18.88 6.76
C LYS A 131 3.20 -18.77 6.42
N GLU A 132 2.70 -17.56 6.20
CA GLU A 132 1.30 -17.30 5.86
C GLU A 132 1.10 -17.04 4.36
N LEU A 133 2.16 -16.77 3.60
CA LEU A 133 2.11 -16.56 2.15
C LEU A 133 1.36 -17.67 1.40
N PRO A 134 1.55 -18.98 1.67
CA PRO A 134 0.77 -20.03 1.00
C PRO A 134 -0.75 -19.98 1.28
N LYS A 135 -1.18 -19.29 2.34
CA LYS A 135 -2.59 -19.16 2.75
C LYS A 135 -3.22 -17.85 2.26
N LEU A 136 -2.41 -16.86 1.87
CA LEU A 136 -2.89 -15.62 1.27
C LEU A 136 -3.51 -15.93 -0.10
N ASP A 137 -4.69 -15.39 -0.39
CA ASP A 137 -5.38 -15.62 -1.66
C ASP A 137 -4.47 -15.24 -2.84
N THR A 138 -4.36 -16.13 -3.84
CA THR A 138 -3.35 -16.06 -4.91
C THR A 138 -3.58 -14.93 -5.91
N ASN A 139 -4.79 -14.40 -5.97
CA ASN A 139 -5.17 -13.32 -6.86
C ASN A 139 -4.85 -11.91 -6.32
N ILE A 140 -4.39 -11.79 -5.07
CA ILE A 140 -3.98 -10.52 -4.49
C ILE A 140 -2.65 -10.08 -5.11
N VAL A 141 -2.60 -8.84 -5.60
CA VAL A 141 -1.38 -8.18 -6.10
C VAL A 141 -0.58 -7.63 -4.91
N ILE A 142 0.74 -7.72 -4.96
CA ILE A 142 1.60 -7.25 -3.89
C ILE A 142 2.31 -5.97 -4.31
N ASN A 143 2.04 -4.86 -3.63
CA ASN A 143 2.89 -3.68 -3.70
C ASN A 143 4.12 -3.92 -2.81
N TYR A 144 5.30 -4.02 -3.43
CA TYR A 144 6.53 -4.30 -2.71
C TYR A 144 7.34 -3.03 -2.49
N TRP A 145 7.32 -2.47 -1.28
CA TRP A 145 7.99 -1.21 -0.95
C TRP A 145 9.30 -1.41 -0.19
N SER A 146 9.32 -2.27 0.83
CA SER A 146 10.51 -2.58 1.60
C SER A 146 10.32 -3.85 2.43
N GLN A 147 11.30 -4.76 2.41
CA GLN A 147 11.31 -5.89 3.35
C GLN A 147 11.59 -5.42 4.78
N SER A 148 12.52 -4.48 4.92
CA SER A 148 12.94 -3.91 6.20
C SER A 148 11.94 -2.93 6.78
N GLY A 149 10.97 -2.44 5.98
CA GLY A 149 10.10 -1.32 6.32
C GLY A 149 10.89 -0.04 6.59
N ASN A 150 12.03 0.17 5.92
CA ASN A 150 12.97 1.27 6.15
C ASN A 150 13.58 1.35 7.57
N HIS A 151 13.69 0.22 8.27
CA HIS A 151 14.45 0.15 9.52
C HIS A 151 15.93 -0.19 9.27
N SER A 152 16.83 0.32 10.11
CA SER A 152 18.28 0.07 10.03
C SER A 152 18.82 -0.79 11.17
N GLU A 153 18.04 -1.01 12.23
CA GLU A 153 18.48 -1.70 13.44
C GLU A 153 18.71 -3.20 13.20
N ALA A 154 19.95 -3.68 13.41
CA ALA A 154 20.36 -5.05 13.08
C ALA A 154 19.44 -6.14 13.68
N ARG A 155 19.04 -6.00 14.95
CA ARG A 155 18.12 -6.95 15.61
C ARG A 155 16.74 -6.97 14.92
N GLN A 156 16.25 -5.82 14.49
CA GLN A 156 14.97 -5.71 13.80
C GLN A 156 15.06 -6.30 12.39
N LEU A 157 16.15 -6.03 11.68
CA LEU A 157 16.41 -6.57 10.34
C LEU A 157 16.48 -8.10 10.35
N ASN A 158 17.22 -8.70 11.28
CA ASN A 158 17.28 -10.16 11.40
C ASN A 158 15.90 -10.79 11.66
N SER A 159 15.11 -10.19 12.56
CA SER A 159 13.74 -10.65 12.83
C SER A 159 12.83 -10.49 11.60
N ARG A 160 12.93 -9.36 10.88
CA ARG A 160 12.13 -9.06 9.69
C ARG A 160 12.48 -10.00 8.54
N LYS A 161 13.77 -10.17 8.22
CA LYS A 161 14.25 -11.11 7.20
C LYS A 161 13.77 -12.54 7.44
N ALA A 162 13.79 -12.99 8.70
CA ALA A 162 13.35 -14.34 9.06
C ALA A 162 11.84 -14.55 8.89
N LYS A 163 11.02 -13.49 8.95
CA LYS A 163 9.56 -13.57 9.00
C LYS A 163 8.87 -13.08 7.74
N ARG A 164 9.26 -11.90 7.24
CA ARG A 164 8.64 -11.18 6.13
C ARG A 164 9.07 -11.73 4.79
N VAL A 165 8.16 -11.71 3.82
CA VAL A 165 8.42 -12.16 2.46
C VAL A 165 9.51 -11.32 1.77
N SER A 166 10.44 -11.99 1.10
CA SER A 166 11.32 -11.40 0.08
C SER A 166 10.65 -11.46 -1.30
N VAL A 167 11.20 -10.76 -2.29
CA VAL A 167 10.78 -10.88 -3.68
C VAL A 167 10.94 -12.31 -4.21
N PRO A 168 12.07 -13.02 -3.96
CA PRO A 168 12.17 -14.44 -4.29
C PRO A 168 11.05 -15.31 -3.69
N ASP A 169 10.62 -15.06 -2.46
CA ASP A 169 9.50 -15.80 -1.85
C ASP A 169 8.20 -15.57 -2.65
N LEU A 170 7.94 -14.34 -3.08
CA LEU A 170 6.75 -13.97 -3.86
C LEU A 170 6.79 -14.57 -5.27
N VAL A 171 7.96 -14.58 -5.92
CA VAL A 171 8.18 -15.18 -7.24
C VAL A 171 7.97 -16.70 -7.18
N ALA A 172 8.57 -17.36 -6.19
CA ALA A 172 8.38 -18.80 -5.97
C ALA A 172 6.90 -19.16 -5.72
N ALA A 173 6.17 -18.27 -5.06
CA ALA A 173 4.72 -18.39 -4.84
C ALA A 173 3.85 -17.87 -6.01
N LYS A 174 4.46 -17.53 -7.16
CA LYS A 174 3.81 -17.05 -8.39
C LYS A 174 2.90 -15.83 -8.16
N ARG A 175 3.32 -14.90 -7.32
CA ARG A 175 2.57 -13.67 -7.00
C ARG A 175 2.82 -12.58 -8.03
N LYS A 176 1.80 -11.76 -8.28
CA LYS A 176 1.94 -10.52 -9.05
C LYS A 176 2.56 -9.45 -8.16
N ILE A 177 3.56 -8.75 -8.66
CA ILE A 177 4.35 -7.78 -7.91
C ILE A 177 4.32 -6.44 -8.65
N VAL A 178 3.85 -5.40 -7.96
CA VAL A 178 4.08 -4.01 -8.35
C VAL A 178 5.24 -3.49 -7.52
N ASN A 179 6.28 -2.99 -8.19
CA ASN A 179 7.44 -2.46 -7.51
C ASN A 179 7.13 -1.05 -6.99
N ALA A 180 7.21 -0.88 -5.67
CA ALA A 180 6.99 0.37 -4.96
C ALA A 180 8.22 0.75 -4.11
N ASN A 181 9.43 0.40 -4.57
CA ASN A 181 10.69 0.53 -3.84
C ASN A 181 10.82 1.89 -3.13
N SER A 182 10.84 1.83 -1.80
CA SER A 182 10.81 2.99 -0.90
C SER A 182 12.00 3.93 -1.01
N TYR A 183 13.07 3.54 -1.68
CA TYR A 183 14.22 4.39 -1.94
C TYR A 183 14.11 5.08 -3.31
N ALA A 184 13.54 4.38 -4.29
CA ALA A 184 13.58 4.78 -5.69
C ALA A 184 12.29 5.49 -6.15
N THR A 185 11.13 5.08 -5.64
CA THR A 185 9.83 5.51 -6.14
C THR A 185 8.98 6.18 -5.06
N TYR A 186 9.60 6.59 -3.96
CA TYR A 186 8.96 7.23 -2.81
C TYR A 186 9.52 8.65 -2.63
N TYR A 187 8.63 9.64 -2.56
CA TYR A 187 9.01 11.03 -2.33
C TYR A 187 8.13 11.67 -1.24
N GLN A 188 8.74 12.33 -0.26
CA GLN A 188 7.98 13.06 0.77
C GLN A 188 7.69 14.47 0.28
N LEU A 189 6.41 14.82 0.24
CA LEU A 189 5.96 16.13 -0.24
C LEU A 189 6.54 17.29 0.57
N LYS A 190 6.98 17.09 1.82
CA LYS A 190 7.65 18.15 2.60
C LYS A 190 8.96 18.67 1.97
N TYR A 191 9.56 17.91 1.05
CA TYR A 191 10.79 18.29 0.34
C TYR A 191 10.53 18.88 -1.06
N ILE A 192 9.28 18.87 -1.53
CA ILE A 192 8.94 19.41 -2.85
C ILE A 192 9.33 20.89 -2.96
N ASP A 193 9.70 21.33 -4.16
CA ASP A 193 10.30 22.65 -4.46
C ASP A 193 11.72 22.85 -3.89
N ASN A 194 12.29 21.88 -3.16
CA ASN A 194 13.73 21.87 -2.92
C ASN A 194 14.43 21.37 -4.19
N ALA A 195 15.14 22.27 -4.88
CA ALA A 195 15.78 21.98 -6.16
C ALA A 195 16.76 20.78 -6.13
N ASN A 196 17.41 20.51 -4.99
CA ASN A 196 18.34 19.39 -4.86
C ASN A 196 17.60 18.07 -4.65
N ASP A 197 16.61 18.05 -3.76
CA ASP A 197 15.81 16.85 -3.47
C ASP A 197 14.97 16.45 -4.69
N ASP A 198 14.32 17.42 -5.33
CA ASP A 198 13.54 17.23 -6.55
C ASP A 198 14.41 16.67 -7.67
N ARG A 199 15.56 17.30 -7.96
CA ARG A 199 16.48 16.86 -9.02
C ARG A 199 16.98 15.45 -8.72
N TYR A 200 17.43 15.21 -7.49
CA TYR A 200 17.91 13.89 -7.10
C TYR A 200 16.86 12.80 -7.34
N PHE A 201 15.61 13.02 -6.90
CA PHE A 201 14.55 12.04 -7.07
C PHE A 201 14.20 11.80 -8.54
N LEU A 202 14.03 12.88 -9.33
CA LEU A 202 13.65 12.79 -10.73
C LEU A 202 14.75 12.15 -11.57
N ASP A 203 16.01 12.58 -11.40
CA ASP A 203 17.16 12.00 -12.10
C ASP A 203 17.36 10.53 -11.72
N TYR A 204 17.21 10.19 -10.43
CA TYR A 204 17.31 8.79 -10.00
C TYR A 204 16.21 7.93 -10.61
N LEU A 205 14.96 8.41 -10.61
CA LEU A 205 13.82 7.69 -11.16
C LEU A 205 13.94 7.50 -12.68
N HIS A 206 14.44 8.50 -13.41
CA HIS A 206 14.65 8.43 -14.85
C HIS A 206 15.88 7.59 -15.23
N ASP A 207 17.04 7.90 -14.66
CA ASP A 207 18.32 7.35 -15.12
C ASP A 207 18.66 5.99 -14.49
N GLN A 208 18.36 5.83 -13.20
CA GLN A 208 18.91 4.76 -12.37
C GLN A 208 17.89 3.68 -11.99
N TYR A 209 16.62 4.05 -11.79
CA TYR A 209 15.59 3.09 -11.43
C TYR A 209 15.40 2.04 -12.53
N ARG A 210 15.22 0.79 -12.12
CA ARG A 210 14.77 -0.30 -12.99
C ARG A 210 13.64 -1.05 -12.30
N PRO A 211 12.65 -1.57 -13.04
CA PRO A 211 11.52 -2.29 -12.44
C PRO A 211 11.91 -3.49 -11.56
N ASN A 212 13.11 -4.04 -11.73
CA ASN A 212 13.63 -5.16 -10.95
C ASN A 212 14.57 -4.77 -9.78
N LEU A 213 14.62 -3.48 -9.40
CA LEU A 213 15.33 -3.00 -8.22
C LEU A 213 14.43 -2.95 -6.99
N PHE A 214 14.74 -3.71 -5.96
CA PHE A 214 13.94 -3.82 -4.74
C PHE A 214 14.70 -3.39 -3.49
N ASN A 215 13.93 -3.02 -2.46
CA ASN A 215 14.43 -2.72 -1.13
C ASN A 215 14.29 -3.96 -0.24
N GLU A 216 15.38 -4.67 -0.02
CA GLU A 216 15.40 -5.98 0.65
C GLU A 216 16.50 -6.10 1.70
N ILE A 217 16.43 -7.15 2.51
CA ILE A 217 17.44 -7.46 3.51
C ILE A 217 18.35 -8.56 2.94
N ASP A 218 19.64 -8.26 2.82
CA ASP A 218 20.61 -9.17 2.23
C ASP A 218 20.95 -10.38 3.12
N VAL A 219 21.84 -11.25 2.62
CA VAL A 219 22.31 -12.45 3.33
C VAL A 219 22.98 -12.15 4.68
N TYR A 220 23.52 -10.94 4.86
CA TYR A 220 24.18 -10.48 6.08
C TYR A 220 23.24 -9.77 7.06
N GLY A 221 21.96 -9.62 6.71
CA GLY A 221 20.97 -8.97 7.57
C GLY A 221 21.01 -7.44 7.46
N GLN A 222 21.54 -6.89 6.36
CA GLN A 222 21.59 -5.45 6.11
C GLN A 222 20.52 -5.03 5.11
N ASN A 223 19.98 -3.83 5.29
CA ASN A 223 19.03 -3.27 4.33
C ASN A 223 19.76 -2.80 3.07
N GLN A 224 19.32 -3.28 1.92
CA GLN A 224 19.80 -2.90 0.60
C GLN A 224 18.68 -2.21 -0.16
N ASN A 225 18.91 -0.98 -0.61
CA ASN A 225 17.92 -0.20 -1.35
C ASN A 225 17.80 -0.59 -2.83
N ARG A 226 18.78 -1.36 -3.34
CA ARG A 226 19.01 -1.60 -4.76
C ARG A 226 19.32 -3.07 -5.04
N THR A 227 18.64 -3.99 -4.37
CA THR A 227 18.74 -5.42 -4.67
C THR A 227 18.20 -5.67 -6.07
N VAL A 228 19.03 -6.24 -6.95
CA VAL A 228 18.65 -6.59 -8.32
C VAL A 228 18.12 -8.02 -8.32
N GLU A 229 16.86 -8.18 -8.72
CA GLU A 229 16.24 -9.49 -8.94
C GLU A 229 16.09 -9.72 -10.45
N SER A 230 17.17 -10.19 -11.10
CA SER A 230 17.32 -10.18 -12.56
C SER A 230 16.21 -10.90 -13.32
N ASP A 231 15.66 -11.96 -12.73
CA ASP A 231 14.69 -12.84 -13.37
C ASP A 231 13.24 -12.42 -13.08
N VAL A 232 13.04 -11.28 -12.40
CA VAL A 232 11.73 -10.81 -11.97
C VAL A 232 11.17 -9.80 -12.97
N THR A 233 10.02 -10.16 -13.55
CA THR A 233 9.18 -9.23 -14.31
C THR A 233 8.05 -8.74 -13.42
N THR A 234 8.02 -7.44 -13.13
CA THR A 234 6.95 -6.80 -12.34
C THR A 234 5.72 -6.51 -13.19
N THR A 235 4.55 -6.47 -12.57
CA THR A 235 3.30 -6.06 -13.22
C THR A 235 3.14 -4.54 -13.30
N GLY A 236 4.06 -3.77 -12.72
CA GLY A 236 4.12 -2.32 -12.84
C GLY A 236 5.04 -1.68 -11.80
N THR A 237 5.16 -0.35 -11.90
CA THR A 237 5.87 0.51 -10.94
C THR A 237 4.88 1.46 -10.27
N LEU A 238 4.98 1.63 -8.95
CA LEU A 238 4.21 2.59 -8.19
C LEU A 238 5.11 3.70 -7.64
N VAL A 239 4.95 4.90 -8.21
CA VAL A 239 5.56 6.12 -7.70
C VAL A 239 4.62 6.76 -6.68
N SER A 240 5.10 6.93 -5.45
CA SER A 240 4.32 7.35 -4.29
C SER A 240 4.79 8.70 -3.74
N LEU A 241 3.87 9.68 -3.72
CA LEU A 241 4.11 10.99 -3.11
C LEU A 241 3.41 11.06 -1.75
N TRP A 242 4.18 11.13 -0.66
CA TRP A 242 3.67 11.03 0.71
C TRP A 242 3.49 12.39 1.37
N GLY A 243 2.29 12.64 1.90
CA GLY A 243 1.89 13.93 2.47
C GLY A 243 2.23 14.16 3.96
N HIS A 244 3.16 13.39 4.53
CA HIS A 244 3.61 13.67 5.89
C HIS A 244 4.28 15.04 5.96
N ASP A 245 3.86 15.87 6.91
CA ASP A 245 4.32 17.26 7.12
C ASP A 245 4.22 18.19 5.90
N SER A 246 3.28 17.94 4.98
CA SER A 246 3.12 18.70 3.74
C SER A 246 2.04 19.79 3.78
N LYS A 247 1.66 20.28 4.97
CA LYS A 247 0.53 21.23 5.11
C LYS A 247 0.71 22.54 4.33
N GLY A 248 1.95 22.97 4.11
CA GLY A 248 2.28 24.18 3.36
C GLY A 248 2.41 23.99 1.84
N VAL A 249 2.36 22.75 1.36
CA VAL A 249 2.56 22.44 -0.06
C VAL A 249 1.27 22.70 -0.84
N SER A 250 1.36 23.50 -1.90
CA SER A 250 0.23 23.81 -2.75
C SER A 250 -0.12 22.66 -3.71
N VAL A 251 -1.40 22.54 -4.10
CA VAL A 251 -1.80 21.56 -5.13
C VAL A 251 -1.09 21.84 -6.46
N GLN A 252 -0.87 23.11 -6.80
CA GLN A 252 -0.19 23.50 -8.04
C GLN A 252 1.27 23.01 -8.05
N THR A 253 1.99 23.19 -6.95
CA THR A 253 3.35 22.65 -6.73
C THR A 253 3.38 21.13 -6.98
N ILE A 254 2.42 20.39 -6.41
CA ILE A 254 2.34 18.93 -6.60
C ILE A 254 2.10 18.59 -8.08
N VAL A 255 1.18 19.28 -8.75
CA VAL A 255 0.88 19.05 -10.17
C VAL A 255 2.09 19.34 -11.05
N ASP A 256 2.82 20.43 -10.79
CA ASP A 256 4.01 20.80 -11.56
C ASP A 256 5.17 19.81 -11.35
N PHE A 257 5.32 19.28 -10.13
CA PHE A 257 6.25 18.19 -9.88
C PHE A 257 5.85 16.91 -10.62
N VAL A 258 4.58 16.49 -10.55
CA VAL A 258 4.10 15.28 -11.25
C VAL A 258 4.30 15.35 -12.76
N ARG A 259 4.18 16.54 -13.36
CA ARG A 259 4.46 16.75 -14.80
C ARG A 259 5.92 16.50 -15.20
N ARG A 260 6.84 16.52 -14.23
CA ARG A 260 8.27 16.27 -14.44
C ARG A 260 8.65 14.81 -14.21
N ILE A 261 7.75 14.00 -13.62
CA ILE A 261 8.01 12.58 -13.38
C ILE A 261 8.03 11.85 -14.72
N ASP A 262 9.15 11.20 -14.99
CA ASP A 262 9.31 10.24 -16.07
C ASP A 262 9.81 8.92 -15.46
N VAL A 263 9.16 7.81 -15.82
CA VAL A 263 9.47 6.48 -15.28
C VAL A 263 9.87 5.59 -16.45
N PRO A 264 11.07 4.96 -16.41
CA PRO A 264 11.49 4.05 -17.45
C PRO A 264 10.47 2.90 -17.59
N LYS A 265 10.09 2.64 -18.84
CA LYS A 265 9.13 1.58 -19.20
C LYS A 265 9.73 0.18 -19.05
#